data_AF-A0A258RLY4-F1
#
_entry.id   AF-A0A258RLY4-F1
#
_cell.length_a   1.000
_cell.length_b   1.000
_cell.length_c   1.000
_cell.angle_alpha   90.00
_cell.angle_beta   90.00
_cell.angle_gamma   90.00
#
_symmetry.space_group_name_H-M   'P 1'
#
loop_
_entity.id
_entity.type
_entity.pdbx_description
1 polymer ?
#
loop_
_entity_poly.entity_id
_entity_poly.type
_entity_poly.pdbx_seq_one_letter_code
_entity_poly.pdbx_strand_id
1 'polypeptide(L)'
;MKVVGVSDPDLFDDKKYFDSNWCEIEDFNFAEGDDTISLISAWAAPKIALAQLAIFIGKIDPNVIMTLNYDDEKNPASFFGWAILLSDGFEELEEIEEDDYYDLACEFDPKVKKMKNGSAKYLAYMEENTADIISYYVRGKLEFEVNWTKENNYGRDG
;
A
#
# COMPACT_ATOMS: atom_id res chain seq x y z
N MET A 1 7.23 -28.95 -2.11
CA MET A 1 6.58 -28.00 -3.02
C MET A 1 7.54 -27.73 -4.17
N LYS A 2 7.13 -27.92 -5.43
CA LYS A 2 8.01 -27.78 -6.59
C LYS A 2 7.74 -26.40 -7.19
N VAL A 3 8.65 -25.45 -6.97
CA VAL A 3 8.55 -24.10 -7.57
C VAL A 3 8.77 -24.26 -9.07
N VAL A 4 7.73 -24.00 -9.87
CA VAL A 4 7.81 -23.99 -11.32
C VAL A 4 8.02 -22.55 -11.73
N GLY A 5 9.23 -22.21 -12.18
CA GLY A 5 9.51 -20.90 -12.77
C GLY A 5 8.75 -20.79 -14.09
N VAL A 6 7.76 -19.89 -14.16
CA VAL A 6 7.08 -19.53 -15.40
C VAL A 6 7.67 -18.21 -15.87
N SER A 7 8.67 -18.28 -16.75
CA SER A 7 9.10 -17.14 -17.55
C SER A 7 8.23 -17.13 -18.81
N ASP A 8 7.13 -16.37 -18.78
CA ASP A 8 6.43 -16.03 -20.02
C ASP A 8 7.14 -14.80 -20.63
N PRO A 9 7.88 -14.96 -21.73
CA PRO A 9 8.64 -13.86 -22.32
C PRO A 9 7.75 -12.75 -22.90
N ASP A 10 6.47 -13.03 -23.17
CA ASP A 10 5.54 -12.04 -23.73
C ASP A 10 4.98 -11.08 -22.66
N LEU A 11 5.19 -11.36 -21.37
CA LEU A 11 4.87 -10.42 -20.27
C LEU A 11 5.93 -9.32 -20.07
N PHE A 12 7.10 -9.43 -20.73
CA PHE A 12 8.26 -8.56 -20.52
C PHE A 12 8.64 -7.71 -21.74
N ASP A 13 7.91 -7.84 -22.86
CA ASP A 13 8.16 -7.02 -24.05
C ASP A 13 7.34 -5.73 -24.02
N ASP A 14 7.82 -4.75 -23.26
CA ASP A 14 7.73 -3.36 -23.66
C ASP A 14 8.64 -2.50 -22.77
N LYS A 15 9.60 -1.82 -23.40
CA LYS A 15 10.56 -0.86 -22.80
C LYS A 15 9.91 0.41 -22.25
N LYS A 16 8.66 0.33 -21.77
CA LYS A 16 7.86 1.43 -21.22
C LYS A 16 7.43 1.22 -19.76
N TYR A 17 7.65 0.03 -19.19
CA TYR A 17 6.98 -0.36 -17.94
C TYR A 17 7.91 -0.70 -16.76
N PHE A 18 9.22 -0.51 -16.91
CA PHE A 18 10.17 -0.65 -15.80
C PHE A 18 10.57 0.72 -15.26
N ASP A 19 9.74 1.29 -14.38
CA ASP A 19 10.17 2.37 -13.49
C ASP A 19 10.42 1.88 -12.05
N SER A 20 10.39 0.55 -11.83
CA SER A 20 10.95 -0.06 -10.64
C SER A 20 12.46 -0.13 -10.78
N ASN A 21 13.12 1.03 -10.82
CA ASN A 21 14.55 1.09 -10.65
C ASN A 21 14.82 0.67 -9.20
N TRP A 22 15.06 -0.63 -9.00
CA TRP A 22 15.46 -1.29 -7.76
C TRP A 22 14.27 -1.55 -6.82
N CYS A 23 13.89 -2.83 -6.71
CA CYS A 23 13.02 -3.36 -5.66
C CYS A 23 13.65 -4.64 -5.12
N GLU A 24 13.88 -4.70 -3.81
CA GLU A 24 14.43 -5.86 -3.11
C GLU A 24 13.36 -6.43 -2.18
N ILE A 25 13.23 -7.76 -2.15
CA ILE A 25 12.40 -8.44 -1.15
C ILE A 25 13.24 -8.59 0.10
N GLU A 26 12.79 -8.01 1.20
CA GLU A 26 13.49 -8.07 2.48
C GLU A 26 13.10 -9.29 3.30
N ASP A 27 11.79 -9.52 3.43
CA ASP A 27 11.27 -10.53 4.34
C ASP A 27 9.94 -11.11 3.85
N PHE A 28 9.70 -12.35 4.26
CA PHE A 28 8.44 -13.04 4.11
C PHE A 28 7.96 -13.47 5.49
N ASN A 29 6.89 -12.84 5.97
CA ASN A 29 6.31 -13.18 7.26
C ASN A 29 5.00 -13.94 7.04
N PHE A 30 5.06 -15.25 7.29
CA PHE A 30 3.91 -16.14 7.22
C PHE A 30 3.54 -16.53 8.65
N ALA A 31 2.89 -15.62 9.38
CA ALA A 31 2.35 -15.89 10.70
C ALA A 31 0.92 -16.44 10.57
N GLU A 32 0.40 -17.13 11.61
CA GLU A 32 -0.99 -17.60 11.61
C GLU A 32 -1.97 -16.41 11.52
N GLY A 33 -2.40 -16.08 10.29
CA GLY A 33 -3.48 -15.13 10.03
C GLY A 33 -3.11 -13.92 9.18
N ASP A 34 -1.82 -13.58 9.03
CA ASP A 34 -1.36 -12.45 8.22
C ASP A 34 -0.09 -12.84 7.45
N ASP A 35 -0.25 -13.13 6.16
CA ASP A 35 0.87 -13.39 5.25
C ASP A 35 1.32 -12.05 4.64
N THR A 36 2.54 -11.61 4.96
CA THR A 36 3.10 -10.35 4.46
C THR A 36 4.43 -10.55 3.72
N ILE A 37 4.65 -9.68 2.73
CA ILE A 37 5.90 -9.59 1.96
C ILE A 37 6.41 -8.16 2.14
N SER A 38 7.61 -8.01 2.70
CA SER A 38 8.26 -6.72 2.88
C SER A 38 9.18 -6.44 1.70
N LEU A 39 9.08 -5.22 1.16
CA LEU A 39 9.81 -4.79 -0.02
C LEU A 39 10.44 -3.42 0.24
N ILE A 40 11.68 -3.23 -0.21
CA ILE A 40 12.28 -1.90 -0.35
C ILE A 40 12.34 -1.56 -1.81
N SER A 41 11.97 -0.33 -2.19
CA SER A 41 12.16 0.18 -3.54
C SER A 41 12.71 1.59 -3.54
N ALA A 42 13.57 1.88 -4.50
CA ALA A 42 14.04 3.24 -4.67
C ALA A 42 12.95 4.05 -5.42
N TRP A 43 12.51 5.15 -4.80
CA TRP A 43 11.71 6.23 -5.41
C TRP A 43 10.22 5.99 -5.65
N ALA A 44 9.75 4.75 -5.75
CA ALA A 44 8.32 4.47 -5.89
C ALA A 44 7.99 3.03 -5.51
N ALA A 45 6.75 2.77 -5.09
CA ALA A 45 6.28 1.39 -4.95
C ALA A 45 6.25 0.68 -6.32
N PRO A 46 6.61 -0.62 -6.40
CA PRO A 46 6.60 -1.41 -7.63
C PRO A 46 5.17 -1.85 -8.00
N LYS A 47 4.23 -0.91 -8.06
CA LYS A 47 2.78 -1.11 -8.16
C LYS A 47 2.42 -2.14 -9.25
N ILE A 48 2.99 -2.00 -10.45
CA ILE A 48 2.72 -2.88 -11.60
C ILE A 48 3.12 -4.33 -11.32
N ALA A 49 4.32 -4.56 -10.77
CA ALA A 49 4.80 -5.91 -10.47
C ALA A 49 3.92 -6.57 -9.40
N LEU A 50 3.44 -5.80 -8.43
CA LEU A 50 2.55 -6.30 -7.38
C LEU A 50 1.15 -6.61 -7.90
N ALA A 51 0.62 -5.81 -8.83
CA ALA A 51 -0.64 -6.14 -9.50
C ALA A 51 -0.53 -7.41 -10.36
N GLN A 52 0.59 -7.59 -11.07
CA GLN A 52 0.85 -8.83 -11.82
C GLN A 52 0.94 -10.05 -10.89
N LEU A 53 1.57 -9.89 -9.71
CA LEU A 53 1.61 -10.92 -8.68
C LEU A 53 0.21 -11.27 -8.18
N ALA A 54 -0.63 -10.28 -7.87
CA ALA A 54 -2.01 -10.50 -7.46
C ALA A 54 -2.82 -11.24 -8.53
N ILE A 55 -2.68 -10.87 -9.80
CA ILE A 55 -3.33 -11.57 -10.93
C ILE A 55 -2.84 -13.02 -11.04
N PHE A 56 -1.54 -13.26 -10.86
CA PHE A 56 -0.98 -14.61 -10.92
C PHE A 56 -1.50 -15.49 -9.79
N ILE A 57 -1.55 -14.97 -8.55
CA ILE A 57 -2.15 -15.67 -7.41
C ILE A 57 -3.65 -15.88 -7.64
N GLY A 58 -4.32 -14.89 -8.24
CA GLY A 58 -5.73 -14.94 -8.64
C GLY A 58 -6.11 -16.12 -9.53
N LYS A 59 -5.18 -16.62 -10.36
CA LYS A 59 -5.40 -17.84 -11.16
C LYS A 59 -5.51 -19.12 -10.32
N ILE A 60 -5.00 -19.09 -9.09
CA ILE A 60 -5.02 -20.21 -8.14
C ILE A 60 -6.14 -20.00 -7.13
N ASP A 61 -6.25 -18.78 -6.59
CA ASP A 61 -7.30 -18.36 -5.67
C ASP A 61 -7.91 -17.02 -6.13
N PRO A 62 -9.10 -17.04 -6.79
CA PRO A 62 -9.75 -15.83 -7.27
C PRO A 62 -10.27 -14.92 -6.14
N ASN A 63 -10.26 -15.38 -4.89
CA ASN A 63 -10.68 -14.59 -3.74
C ASN A 63 -9.50 -13.90 -3.04
N VAL A 64 -8.29 -13.96 -3.59
CA VAL A 64 -7.14 -13.27 -3.02
C VAL A 64 -7.38 -11.76 -3.03
N ILE A 65 -7.16 -11.14 -1.87
CA ILE A 65 -7.12 -9.68 -1.71
C ILE A 65 -5.75 -9.37 -1.12
N MET A 66 -4.96 -8.57 -1.82
CA MET A 66 -3.67 -8.10 -1.35
C MET A 66 -3.76 -6.59 -1.07
N THR A 67 -3.16 -6.17 0.04
CA THR A 67 -3.04 -4.76 0.40
C THR A 67 -1.59 -4.33 0.34
N LEU A 68 -1.32 -3.14 -0.18
CA LEU A 68 0.00 -2.53 -0.25
C LEU A 68 -0.01 -1.25 0.58
N ASN A 69 1.02 -1.06 1.40
CA ASN A 69 1.32 0.19 2.10
C ASN A 69 2.77 0.57 1.81
N TYR A 70 3.03 1.85 1.53
CA TYR A 70 4.38 2.33 1.21
C TYR A 70 4.56 3.81 1.59
N ASP A 71 5.78 4.22 1.89
CA ASP A 71 6.17 5.60 2.20
C ASP A 71 7.61 5.88 1.70
N ASP A 72 8.06 7.14 1.79
CA ASP A 72 9.50 7.43 1.77
C ASP A 72 10.05 7.46 3.20
N GLU A 73 11.15 6.74 3.44
CA GLU A 73 11.75 6.41 4.75
C GLU A 73 12.08 7.60 5.71
N LYS A 74 11.72 8.83 5.35
CA LYS A 74 11.85 10.02 6.20
C LYS A 74 10.85 9.99 7.36
N ASN A 75 11.18 10.72 8.43
CA ASN A 75 10.24 11.02 9.52
C ASN A 75 10.18 12.54 9.77
N PRO A 76 9.05 13.22 9.50
CA PRO A 76 7.87 12.68 8.82
C PRO A 76 8.19 12.29 7.36
N ALA A 77 7.46 11.29 6.82
CA ALA A 77 7.55 10.92 5.41
C ALA A 77 7.11 12.12 4.54
N SER A 78 7.76 12.37 3.41
CA SER A 78 7.28 13.32 2.40
C SER A 78 6.05 12.82 1.64
N PHE A 79 5.83 11.51 1.58
CA PHE A 79 4.58 10.92 1.12
C PHE A 79 4.34 9.54 1.73
N PHE A 80 3.09 9.11 1.72
CA PHE A 80 2.73 7.71 1.92
C PHE A 80 1.57 7.34 1.00
N GLY A 81 1.41 6.05 0.72
CA GLY A 81 0.32 5.57 -0.10
C GLY A 81 -0.10 4.17 0.27
N TRP A 82 -1.27 3.80 -0.26
CA TRP A 82 -1.86 2.49 -0.06
C TRP A 82 -2.56 2.04 -1.34
N ALA A 83 -2.68 0.73 -1.52
CA ALA A 83 -3.40 0.15 -2.65
C ALA A 83 -4.08 -1.17 -2.30
N ILE A 84 -5.14 -1.49 -3.05
CA ILE A 84 -5.79 -2.79 -3.05
C ILE A 84 -5.59 -3.46 -4.40
N LEU A 85 -5.06 -4.67 -4.34
CA LEU A 85 -4.69 -5.49 -5.47
C LEU A 85 -5.57 -6.75 -5.43
N LEU A 86 -6.31 -6.96 -6.51
CA LEU A 86 -7.22 -8.08 -6.67
C LEU A 86 -6.69 -9.07 -7.73
N SER A 87 -7.35 -10.22 -7.83
CA SER A 87 -7.07 -11.26 -8.83
C SER A 87 -7.16 -10.78 -10.29
N ASP A 88 -7.78 -9.63 -10.55
CA ASP A 88 -8.00 -9.06 -11.89
C ASP A 88 -7.35 -7.69 -12.10
N GLY A 89 -6.61 -7.15 -11.12
CA GLY A 89 -5.87 -5.89 -11.26
C GLY A 89 -5.90 -5.00 -10.01
N PHE A 90 -5.96 -3.69 -10.22
CA PHE A 90 -6.10 -2.68 -9.16
C PHE A 90 -7.57 -2.37 -8.90
N GLU A 91 -7.95 -2.29 -7.63
CA GLU A 91 -9.25 -1.73 -7.23
C GLU A 91 -9.10 -0.26 -6.83
N GLU A 92 -8.12 0.04 -5.96
CA GLU A 92 -7.89 1.40 -5.47
C GLU A 92 -6.41 1.66 -5.19
N LEU A 93 -6.00 2.90 -5.40
CA LEU A 93 -4.66 3.42 -5.13
C LEU A 93 -4.79 4.90 -4.75
N GLU A 94 -4.25 5.25 -3.59
CA GLU A 94 -4.16 6.64 -3.15
C GLU A 94 -2.75 6.90 -2.61
N GLU A 95 -2.27 8.11 -2.86
CA GLU A 95 -1.00 8.63 -2.39
C GLU A 95 -1.27 10.00 -1.78
N ILE A 96 -0.76 10.20 -0.57
CA ILE A 96 -0.91 11.41 0.22
C ILE A 96 0.45 12.07 0.31
N GLU A 97 0.51 13.34 -0.07
CA GLU A 97 1.73 14.14 0.01
C GLU A 97 1.79 14.91 1.35
N GLU A 98 2.99 15.37 1.72
CA GLU A 98 3.25 16.13 2.96
C GLU A 98 2.29 17.33 3.16
N ASP A 99 1.85 17.97 2.08
CA ASP A 99 0.95 19.13 2.13
C ASP A 99 -0.43 18.79 2.71
N ASP A 100 -0.88 17.54 2.58
CA ASP A 100 -2.17 17.06 3.08
C ASP A 100 -2.13 16.63 4.55
N TYR A 101 -0.93 16.53 5.15
CA TYR A 101 -0.75 15.97 6.49
C TYR A 101 -1.41 16.78 7.58
N TYR A 102 -1.55 18.10 7.38
CA TYR A 102 -2.18 18.94 8.38
C TYR A 102 -3.66 18.59 8.57
N ASP A 103 -4.36 18.32 7.47
CA ASP A 103 -5.78 17.98 7.51
C ASP A 103 -5.97 16.58 8.12
N LEU A 104 -5.13 15.62 7.74
CA LEU A 104 -5.10 14.29 8.36
C LEU A 104 -4.80 14.34 9.87
N ALA A 105 -3.81 15.13 10.28
CA ALA A 105 -3.49 15.31 11.69
C ALA A 105 -4.66 15.96 12.46
N CYS A 106 -5.41 16.85 11.82
CA CYS A 106 -6.61 17.46 12.39
C CYS A 106 -7.80 16.50 12.51
N GLU A 107 -7.91 15.51 11.61
CA GLU A 107 -8.88 14.43 11.69
C GLU A 107 -8.52 13.44 12.81
N PHE A 108 -7.24 13.10 12.92
CA PHE A 108 -6.71 12.18 13.92
C PHE A 108 -6.77 12.77 15.34
N ASP A 109 -6.24 13.99 15.57
CA ASP A 109 -6.36 14.70 16.85
C ASP A 109 -6.91 16.12 16.63
N PRO A 110 -8.18 16.38 17.03
CA PRO A 110 -8.78 17.71 16.94
C PRO A 110 -8.01 18.83 17.65
N LYS A 111 -7.07 18.53 18.56
CA LYS A 111 -6.20 19.54 19.18
C LYS A 111 -5.25 20.18 18.19
N VAL A 112 -4.89 19.48 17.10
CA VAL A 112 -4.00 20.00 16.04
C VAL A 112 -4.61 21.21 15.34
N LYS A 113 -5.95 21.33 15.30
CA LYS A 113 -6.68 22.50 14.78
C LYS A 113 -6.33 23.81 15.50
N LYS A 114 -5.77 23.75 16.71
CA LYS A 114 -5.30 24.90 17.48
C LYS A 114 -3.84 25.25 17.22
N MET A 115 -3.14 24.42 16.45
CA MET A 115 -1.76 24.62 16.02
C MET A 115 -1.75 25.28 14.64
N LYS A 116 -0.77 26.14 14.40
CA LYS A 116 -0.53 26.70 13.07
C LYS A 116 0.25 25.67 12.25
N ASN A 117 -0.21 25.37 11.03
CA ASN A 117 0.55 24.52 10.08
C ASN A 117 1.98 25.07 9.90
N GLY A 118 2.97 24.18 9.92
CA GLY A 118 4.40 24.50 9.84
C GLY A 118 4.99 25.17 11.10
N SER A 119 4.24 25.31 12.19
CA SER A 119 4.82 25.80 13.46
C SER A 119 5.68 24.74 14.13
N ALA A 120 6.68 25.14 14.93
CA ALA A 120 7.53 24.22 15.68
C ALA A 120 6.74 23.23 16.55
N LYS A 121 5.59 23.68 17.09
CA LYS A 121 4.69 22.81 17.87
C LYS A 121 4.01 21.75 17.01
N TYR A 122 3.61 22.11 15.78
CA TYR A 122 3.04 21.17 14.83
C TYR A 122 4.10 20.18 14.33
N LEU A 123 5.31 20.64 14.01
CA LEU A 123 6.39 19.78 13.55
C LEU A 123 6.80 18.75 14.61
N ALA A 124 6.93 19.17 15.87
CA ALA A 124 7.19 18.24 16.98
C ALA A 124 6.05 17.22 17.17
N TYR A 125 4.80 17.65 16.98
CA TYR A 125 3.67 16.73 17.01
C TYR A 125 3.75 15.70 15.88
N MET A 126 4.07 16.12 14.66
CA MET A 126 4.21 15.19 13.52
C MET A 126 5.36 14.21 13.74
N GLU A 127 6.53 14.65 14.20
CA GLU A 127 7.68 13.77 14.48
C GLU A 127 7.33 12.63 15.47
N GLU A 128 6.46 12.91 16.44
CA GLU A 128 6.00 11.93 17.43
C GLU A 128 4.83 11.06 16.95
N ASN A 129 3.99 11.54 16.03
CA ASN A 129 2.68 10.93 15.73
C ASN A 129 2.48 10.52 14.26
N THR A 130 3.45 10.76 13.36
CA THR A 130 3.27 10.48 11.91
C THR A 130 2.92 9.01 11.65
N ALA A 131 3.64 8.08 12.27
CA ALA A 131 3.37 6.65 12.10
C ALA A 131 1.94 6.26 12.52
N ASP A 132 1.44 6.82 13.62
CA ASP A 132 0.08 6.55 14.11
C ASP A 132 -0.99 7.18 13.23
N ILE A 133 -0.75 8.38 12.69
CA ILE A 133 -1.64 9.06 11.74
C ILE A 133 -1.76 8.24 10.45
N ILE A 134 -0.62 7.83 9.87
CA ILE A 134 -0.58 6.99 8.66
C ILE A 134 -1.30 5.68 8.92
N SER A 135 -0.99 5.00 10.04
CA SER A 135 -1.63 3.73 10.39
C SER A 135 -3.15 3.88 10.54
N TYR A 136 -3.61 4.93 11.22
CA TYR A 136 -5.03 5.21 11.38
C TYR A 136 -5.74 5.42 10.04
N TYR A 137 -5.15 6.25 9.17
CA TYR A 137 -5.72 6.56 7.87
C TYR A 137 -5.79 5.32 6.97
N VAL A 138 -4.63 4.68 6.77
CA VAL A 138 -4.49 3.52 5.88
C VAL A 138 -5.33 2.36 6.37
N ARG A 139 -5.31 2.04 7.67
CA ARG A 139 -6.11 0.94 8.22
C ARG A 139 -7.61 1.20 8.06
N GLY A 140 -8.06 2.43 8.32
CA GLY A 140 -9.47 2.79 8.15
C GLY A 140 -9.94 2.62 6.70
N LYS A 141 -9.11 3.03 5.73
CA LYS A 141 -9.38 2.86 4.30
C LYS A 141 -9.37 1.40 3.88
N LEU A 142 -8.30 0.67 4.20
CA LEU A 142 -8.17 -0.75 3.86
C LEU A 142 -9.27 -1.59 4.50
N GLU A 143 -9.62 -1.37 5.77
CA GLU A 143 -10.72 -2.12 6.41
C GLU A 143 -12.06 -1.83 5.75
N PHE A 144 -12.34 -0.56 5.40
CA PHE A 144 -13.56 -0.20 4.70
C PHE A 144 -13.65 -0.90 3.35
N GLU A 145 -12.62 -0.75 2.52
CA GLU A 145 -12.60 -1.30 1.16
C GLU A 145 -12.56 -2.83 1.17
N VAL A 146 -11.73 -3.47 2.01
CA VAL A 146 -11.73 -4.95 2.13
C VAL A 146 -13.11 -5.47 2.52
N ASN A 147 -13.81 -4.79 3.45
CA ASN A 147 -15.16 -5.19 3.81
C ASN A 147 -16.15 -4.94 2.67
N TRP A 148 -16.05 -3.81 1.97
CA TRP A 148 -16.87 -3.51 0.80
C TRP A 148 -16.66 -4.53 -0.32
N THR A 149 -15.41 -4.86 -0.66
CA THR A 149 -15.03 -5.88 -1.63
C THR A 149 -15.53 -7.24 -1.19
N LYS A 150 -15.42 -7.60 0.10
CA LYS A 150 -16.01 -8.85 0.60
C LYS A 150 -17.54 -8.85 0.46
N GLU A 151 -18.23 -7.77 0.77
CA GLU A 151 -19.70 -7.72 0.71
C GLU A 151 -20.26 -7.67 -0.73
N ASN A 152 -19.52 -7.07 -1.66
CA ASN A 152 -19.99 -6.80 -3.03
C ASN A 152 -19.36 -7.71 -4.10
N ASN A 153 -18.21 -8.34 -3.80
CA ASN A 153 -17.54 -9.28 -4.68
C ASN A 153 -17.53 -10.74 -4.14
N TYR A 154 -18.04 -11.03 -2.92
CA TYR A 154 -18.42 -12.42 -2.57
C TYR A 154 -19.56 -12.85 -3.48
N GLY A 155 -19.25 -13.72 -4.45
CA GLY A 155 -20.21 -14.15 -5.47
C GLY A 155 -19.84 -13.71 -6.89
N ARG A 156 -18.59 -13.37 -7.18
CA ARG A 156 -18.01 -13.62 -8.52
C ARG A 156 -17.89 -15.14 -8.76
N ASP A 157 -19.02 -15.83 -8.64
CA ASP A 157 -19.23 -17.21 -9.04
C ASP A 157 -19.39 -17.22 -10.56
N GLY A 158 -18.37 -17.76 -11.22
CA GLY A 158 -18.32 -18.05 -12.65
C GLY A 158 -17.02 -18.72 -13.04
#